data_AF-A0A917QH54-F1
#
_entry.id   AF-A0A917QH54-F1
#
_cell.length_a   1.000
_cell.length_b   1.000
_cell.length_c   1.000
_cell.angle_alpha   90.00
_cell.angle_beta   90.00
_cell.angle_gamma   90.00
#
_symmetry.space_group_name_H-M   'P 1'
#
loop_
_entity.id
_entity.type
_entity.pdbx_description
1 polymer ?
#
loop_
_entity_poly.entity_id
_entity_poly.type
_entity_poly.pdbx_seq_one_letter_code
_entity_poly.pdbx_strand_id
1 'polypeptide(L)'
;MLWRDGARRTARACLIGCGLFIAAALAAMPPSIGPAAAQSALPDGRMWVVLASRQDPGEAIALARDFRWRFDATHVLTSANGWHAIVAGPLAVDDAGAQQARLRAEPGLPDDLFLADGARFEAPFWSSERPRLETLRFDGTTPLVFGADGATLVLETLRDEGDLLYPRLAAYENGVEAFAIPFEEAGSFSATAWLSIAPLDPQDPDARQIVASAFTGGAHCCAVTRVANRIGDDWVLIEGATLDGERGYDLRDVDGDGIYELASLDQSFLYAYAPYAGSFAPLVLERFGGKKIVDLARDPRFRSAYEQDLAWMEDAARESPGLWRENGFLAAWAAAMARLGRWEEARSRIAASHDRSGDWPLTICAAPRAEDGSCPPGAERPASFPEVLERHLRERGYLDG
;
A
#
# COMPACT_ATOMS: atom_id res chain seq x y z
N MET A 1 -73.12 17.40 15.78
CA MET A 1 -73.13 16.06 16.40
C MET A 1 -71.82 15.94 17.18
N LEU A 2 -71.64 16.62 18.31
CA LEU A 2 -72.19 16.41 19.67
C LEU A 2 -71.50 15.27 20.46
N TRP A 3 -71.02 15.64 21.66
CA TRP A 3 -70.57 14.84 22.82
C TRP A 3 -69.13 14.28 22.71
N ARG A 4 -68.25 14.32 23.74
CA ARG A 4 -68.31 14.79 25.16
C ARG A 4 -66.87 14.98 25.72
N ASP A 5 -66.53 15.61 26.86
CA ASP A 5 -67.28 16.42 27.86
C ASP A 5 -66.42 17.53 28.52
N GLY A 6 -65.27 17.17 29.13
CA GLY A 6 -64.93 17.71 30.46
C GLY A 6 -63.52 17.36 30.98
N ALA A 7 -62.95 18.07 31.97
CA ALA A 7 -63.46 19.24 32.68
C ALA A 7 -62.32 20.11 33.29
N ARG A 8 -62.53 21.43 33.27
CA ARG A 8 -62.40 22.43 34.37
C ARG A 8 -61.33 22.16 35.46
N ARG A 9 -60.44 23.10 35.83
CA ARG A 9 -60.69 24.32 36.66
C ARG A 9 -59.39 25.18 36.73
N THR A 10 -59.39 26.50 36.47
CA THR A 10 -59.36 27.65 37.44
C THR A 10 -58.32 27.54 38.58
N ALA A 11 -57.54 28.55 39.01
CA ALA A 11 -57.62 30.04 38.91
C ALA A 11 -56.18 30.65 38.93
N ARG A 12 -55.86 31.76 38.26
CA ARG A 12 -56.06 33.19 38.62
C ARG A 12 -55.41 33.69 39.93
N ALA A 13 -54.31 34.45 39.73
CA ALA A 13 -53.89 35.69 40.42
C ALA A 13 -53.42 35.66 41.90
N CYS A 14 -52.21 36.19 42.12
CA CYS A 14 -51.99 37.25 43.11
C CYS A 14 -50.80 38.16 42.71
N LEU A 15 -50.96 39.47 42.93
CA LEU A 15 -49.92 40.50 42.87
C LEU A 15 -49.58 40.92 44.31
N ILE A 16 -48.65 41.88 44.49
CA ILE A 16 -48.06 42.33 45.77
C ILE A 16 -46.91 41.38 46.21
N GLY A 17 -45.68 41.82 46.47
CA GLY A 17 -45.15 43.19 46.54
C GLY A 17 -44.48 43.45 47.88
N CYS A 18 -43.19 43.13 47.99
CA CYS A 18 -42.34 43.58 49.09
C CYS A 18 -40.89 43.65 48.60
N GLY A 19 -40.21 44.78 48.85
CA GLY A 19 -38.87 45.02 48.32
C GLY A 19 -37.79 44.39 49.19
N LEU A 20 -36.66 44.02 48.57
CA LEU A 20 -35.41 43.81 49.26
C LEU A 20 -34.27 44.48 48.47
N PHE A 21 -33.48 45.31 49.15
CA PHE A 21 -32.22 45.82 48.60
C PHE A 21 -31.22 44.66 48.48
N ILE A 22 -30.71 44.41 47.27
CA ILE A 22 -29.46 43.67 47.07
C ILE A 22 -28.59 44.51 46.14
N ALA A 23 -27.33 44.70 46.53
CA ALA A 23 -26.40 45.56 45.82
C ALA A 23 -26.10 45.04 44.41
N ALA A 24 -26.19 45.92 43.41
CA ALA A 24 -25.62 45.67 42.09
C ALA A 24 -24.09 45.77 42.19
N ALA A 25 -23.45 44.65 42.53
CA ALA A 25 -22.03 44.49 42.29
C ALA A 25 -21.78 44.65 40.78
N LEU A 26 -20.77 45.44 40.39
CA LEU A 26 -20.28 45.38 39.02
C LEU A 26 -19.78 43.96 38.78
N ALA A 27 -20.55 43.18 38.02
CA ALA A 27 -20.04 41.97 37.42
C ALA A 27 -18.95 42.38 36.43
N ALA A 28 -17.69 42.29 36.85
CA ALA A 28 -16.58 42.25 35.91
C ALA A 28 -16.88 41.10 34.95
N MET A 29 -17.18 41.43 33.69
CA MET A 29 -17.29 40.41 32.66
C MET A 29 -15.97 39.63 32.68
N PRO A 30 -15.99 38.29 32.76
CA PRO A 30 -14.76 37.53 32.56
C PRO A 30 -14.18 37.96 31.21
N PRO A 31 -12.85 38.14 31.10
CA PRO A 31 -12.25 38.47 29.82
C PRO A 31 -12.72 37.41 28.82
N SER A 32 -13.35 37.88 27.73
CA SER A 32 -13.81 37.01 26.65
C SER A 32 -12.60 36.20 26.18
N ILE A 33 -12.62 34.91 26.49
CA ILE A 33 -11.61 33.96 26.06
C ILE A 33 -11.68 33.97 24.54
N GLY A 34 -10.74 34.67 23.90
CA GLY A 34 -10.55 34.58 22.46
C GLY A 34 -10.25 33.14 22.06
N PRO A 35 -10.32 32.80 20.76
CA PRO A 35 -9.90 31.48 20.31
C PRO A 35 -8.52 31.20 20.89
N ALA A 36 -8.38 30.07 21.60
CA ALA A 36 -7.11 29.68 22.17
C ALA A 36 -6.09 29.61 21.03
N ALA A 37 -5.09 30.49 21.05
CA ALA A 37 -4.01 30.46 20.08
C ALA A 37 -3.36 29.08 20.18
N ALA A 38 -3.53 28.27 19.14
CA ALA A 38 -3.02 26.90 19.11
C ALA A 38 -1.50 26.95 19.34
N GLN A 39 -1.02 26.25 20.36
CA GLN A 39 0.42 26.10 20.57
C GLN A 39 0.95 25.14 19.50
N SER A 40 1.47 25.72 18.42
CA SER A 40 2.08 25.01 17.29
C SER A 40 3.61 25.10 17.26
N ALA A 41 4.21 25.72 18.28
CA ALA A 41 5.65 25.62 18.52
C ALA A 41 6.01 24.17 18.89
N LEU A 42 6.86 23.54 18.09
CA LEU A 42 7.36 22.20 18.33
C LEU A 42 8.24 22.16 19.59
N PRO A 43 8.01 21.23 20.54
CA PRO A 43 8.86 21.12 21.71
C PRO A 43 10.21 20.46 21.39
N ASP A 44 11.19 20.76 22.26
CA ASP A 44 12.51 20.10 22.35
C ASP A 44 13.45 20.31 21.15
N GLY A 45 13.54 21.55 20.64
CA GLY A 45 14.47 21.90 19.56
C GLY A 45 14.13 21.27 18.21
N ARG A 46 12.92 20.73 18.07
CA ARG A 46 12.43 20.18 16.81
C ARG A 46 11.95 21.28 15.87
N MET A 47 12.15 21.07 14.57
CA MET A 47 11.72 21.99 13.53
C MET A 47 11.10 21.28 12.34
N TRP A 48 10.14 21.96 11.71
CA TRP A 48 9.62 21.65 10.40
C TRP A 48 10.62 22.05 9.32
N VAL A 49 10.81 21.21 8.30
CA VAL A 49 11.38 21.63 7.02
C VAL A 49 10.24 22.17 6.17
N VAL A 50 10.18 23.48 5.94
CA VAL A 50 9.20 24.09 5.04
C VAL A 50 9.71 23.95 3.62
N LEU A 51 8.94 23.24 2.78
CA LEU A 51 9.33 22.83 1.43
C LEU A 51 8.69 23.73 0.37
N ALA A 52 7.42 24.07 0.55
CA ALA A 52 6.67 24.92 -0.37
C ALA A 52 5.40 25.46 0.31
N SER A 53 4.60 26.25 -0.42
CA SER A 53 3.23 26.57 -0.03
C SER A 53 2.33 26.74 -1.26
N ARG A 54 1.04 26.44 -1.11
CA ARG A 54 0.01 26.58 -2.16
C ARG A 54 -1.23 27.25 -1.58
N GLN A 55 -2.04 27.86 -2.44
CA GLN A 55 -3.36 28.38 -2.04
C GLN A 55 -4.39 27.26 -2.03
N ASP A 56 -4.43 26.45 -3.09
CA ASP A 56 -5.31 25.29 -3.17
C ASP A 56 -4.81 24.14 -2.27
N PRO A 57 -5.67 23.55 -1.42
CA PRO A 57 -5.29 22.44 -0.55
C PRO A 57 -5.03 21.12 -1.30
N GLY A 58 -5.67 20.89 -2.44
CA GLY A 58 -5.44 19.71 -3.28
C GLY A 58 -4.05 19.75 -3.93
N GLU A 59 -3.66 20.90 -4.49
CA GLU A 59 -2.28 21.15 -4.95
C GLU A 59 -1.26 21.01 -3.81
N ALA A 60 -1.62 21.48 -2.60
CA ALA A 60 -0.74 21.35 -1.43
C ALA A 60 -0.50 19.88 -1.06
N ILE A 61 -1.55 19.05 -1.02
CA ILE A 61 -1.47 17.62 -0.70
C ILE A 61 -0.71 16.86 -1.79
N ALA A 62 -0.97 17.14 -3.07
CA ALA A 62 -0.26 16.51 -4.18
C ALA A 62 1.26 16.76 -4.09
N LEU A 63 1.66 18.02 -3.92
CA LEU A 63 3.08 18.38 -3.79
C LEU A 63 3.69 17.91 -2.47
N ALA A 64 2.91 17.74 -1.40
CA ALA A 64 3.42 17.13 -0.17
C ALA A 64 3.75 15.65 -0.36
N ARG A 65 2.96 14.90 -1.13
CA ARG A 65 3.24 13.50 -1.51
C ARG A 65 4.53 13.38 -2.33
N ASP A 66 4.78 14.32 -3.25
CA ASP A 66 5.99 14.34 -4.09
C ASP A 66 7.30 14.43 -3.28
N PHE A 67 7.28 14.78 -1.99
CA PHE A 67 8.46 14.81 -1.12
C PHE A 67 8.65 13.55 -0.25
N ARG A 68 7.75 12.56 -0.32
CA ARG A 68 7.81 11.31 0.45
C ARG A 68 8.95 10.35 0.05
N TRP A 69 9.56 10.56 -1.13
CA TRP A 69 10.83 9.87 -1.47
C TRP A 69 11.96 10.27 -0.50
N ARG A 70 11.90 11.48 0.07
CA ARG A 70 12.96 12.04 0.92
C ARG A 70 12.64 12.06 2.41
N PHE A 71 11.37 12.22 2.77
CA PHE A 71 10.95 12.38 4.16
C PHE A 71 9.95 11.30 4.59
N ASP A 72 10.12 10.79 5.81
CA ASP A 72 9.23 9.79 6.39
C ASP A 72 7.87 10.34 6.81
N ALA A 73 7.76 11.66 6.98
CA ALA A 73 6.49 12.34 7.21
C ALA A 73 6.48 13.70 6.52
N THR A 74 5.38 13.98 5.80
CA THR A 74 5.08 15.26 5.17
C THR A 74 3.68 15.71 5.56
N HIS A 75 3.48 17.01 5.76
CA HIS A 75 2.24 17.58 6.25
C HIS A 75 1.87 18.83 5.46
N VAL A 76 0.57 19.12 5.43
CA VAL A 76 0.04 20.40 4.99
C VAL A 76 -0.55 21.09 6.22
N LEU A 77 0.03 22.22 6.60
CA LEU A 77 -0.41 23.03 7.73
C LEU A 77 -1.06 24.32 7.23
N THR A 78 -2.20 24.71 7.79
CA THR A 78 -2.80 26.01 7.46
C THR A 78 -1.95 27.12 8.08
N SER A 79 -1.63 28.14 7.31
CA SER A 79 -0.98 29.37 7.77
C SER A 79 -2.03 30.45 8.01
N ALA A 80 -1.81 31.36 8.96
CA ALA A 80 -2.75 32.42 9.35
C ALA A 80 -3.13 33.42 8.23
N ASN A 81 -2.48 33.33 7.06
CA ASN A 81 -2.83 34.06 5.83
C ASN A 81 -3.70 33.25 4.85
N GLY A 82 -4.23 32.09 5.25
CA GLY A 82 -5.06 31.22 4.42
C GLY A 82 -4.31 30.39 3.38
N TRP A 83 -2.98 30.36 3.42
CA TRP A 83 -2.17 29.48 2.57
C TRP A 83 -1.89 28.15 3.26
N HIS A 84 -1.68 27.12 2.46
CA HIS A 84 -1.36 25.76 2.89
C HIS A 84 0.16 25.57 2.79
N ALA A 85 0.84 25.49 3.94
CA ALA A 85 2.29 25.29 4.03
C ALA A 85 2.62 23.79 3.95
N ILE A 86 3.48 23.41 3.02
CA ILE A 86 3.95 22.03 2.83
C ILE A 86 5.23 21.86 3.63
N VAL A 87 5.21 20.97 4.61
CA VAL A 87 6.32 20.76 5.55
C VAL A 87 6.69 19.29 5.68
N ALA A 88 7.90 19.01 6.15
CA ALA A 88 8.36 17.68 6.52
C ALA A 88 8.99 17.65 7.92
N GLY A 89 8.95 16.49 8.57
CA GLY A 89 9.44 16.29 9.94
C GLY A 89 8.31 15.93 10.91
N PRO A 90 8.33 16.41 12.17
CA PRO A 90 9.28 17.35 12.74
C PRO A 90 10.64 16.70 13.01
N LEU A 91 11.72 17.33 12.56
CA LEU A 91 13.09 16.84 12.75
C LEU A 91 13.69 17.36 14.06
N ALA A 92 14.45 16.54 14.78
CA ALA A 92 15.36 17.04 15.81
C ALA A 92 16.54 17.77 15.14
N VAL A 93 16.89 18.97 15.61
CA VAL A 93 17.92 19.81 14.98
C VAL A 93 18.81 20.46 16.04
N ASP A 94 20.04 19.95 16.16
CA ASP A 94 21.04 20.51 17.08
C ASP A 94 21.66 21.83 16.57
N ASP A 95 21.89 21.93 15.24
CA ASP A 95 22.37 23.14 14.55
C ASP A 95 21.47 23.44 13.34
N ALA A 96 20.68 24.51 13.48
CA ALA A 96 19.76 24.98 12.45
C ALA A 96 20.47 25.41 11.15
N GLY A 97 21.63 26.07 11.26
CA GLY A 97 22.37 26.59 10.13
C GLY A 97 23.01 25.46 9.32
N ALA A 98 23.66 24.51 10.00
CA ALA A 98 24.26 23.34 9.39
C ALA A 98 23.21 22.44 8.74
N GLN A 99 22.09 22.17 9.42
CA GLN A 99 21.00 21.35 8.87
C GLN A 99 20.33 22.01 7.66
N GLN A 100 20.07 23.33 7.70
CA GLN A 100 19.49 24.05 6.55
C GLN A 100 20.45 24.09 5.36
N ALA A 101 21.74 24.29 5.58
CA ALA A 101 22.75 24.24 4.51
C ALA A 101 22.84 22.84 3.88
N ARG A 102 22.76 21.78 4.70
CA ARG A 102 22.74 20.39 4.21
C ARG A 102 21.49 20.08 3.39
N LEU A 103 20.31 20.47 3.85
CA LEU A 103 19.05 20.23 3.13
C LEU A 103 19.01 20.96 1.78
N ARG A 104 19.51 22.20 1.69
CA ARG A 104 19.62 22.95 0.43
C ARG A 104 20.69 22.44 -0.53
N ALA A 105 21.62 21.63 -0.06
CA ALA A 105 22.62 20.97 -0.90
C ALA A 105 22.14 19.61 -1.46
N GLU A 106 20.98 19.12 -1.01
CA GLU A 106 20.42 17.83 -1.43
C GLU A 106 19.77 17.95 -2.81
N PRO A 107 20.21 17.17 -3.83
CA PRO A 107 19.56 17.19 -5.15
C PRO A 107 18.08 16.82 -5.06
N GLY A 108 17.22 17.60 -5.72
CA GLY A 108 15.77 17.36 -5.76
C GLY A 108 14.96 18.01 -4.64
N LEU A 109 15.60 18.70 -3.68
CA LEU A 109 14.89 19.56 -2.72
C LEU A 109 14.86 21.04 -3.19
N PRO A 110 13.87 21.86 -2.77
CA PRO A 110 13.77 23.25 -3.19
C PRO A 110 14.86 24.15 -2.60
N ASP A 111 15.53 24.96 -3.43
CA ASP A 111 16.59 25.90 -3.00
C ASP A 111 16.12 26.88 -1.90
N ASP A 112 14.84 27.23 -1.90
CA ASP A 112 14.23 28.18 -0.98
C ASP A 112 13.69 27.55 0.31
N LEU A 113 13.80 26.22 0.49
CA LEU A 113 13.40 25.53 1.71
C LEU A 113 14.03 26.15 2.96
N PHE A 114 13.35 26.11 4.10
CA PHE A 114 13.87 26.65 5.35
C PHE A 114 13.34 25.89 6.58
N LEU A 115 14.02 26.04 7.71
CA LEU A 115 13.57 25.44 8.98
C LEU A 115 12.64 26.39 9.74
N ALA A 116 11.57 25.86 10.33
CA ALA A 116 10.61 26.60 11.13
C ALA A 116 10.29 25.89 12.45
N ASP A 117 10.16 26.66 13.53
CA ASP A 117 9.75 26.19 14.86
C ASP A 117 8.27 25.75 14.94
N GLY A 118 7.48 26.08 13.92
CA GLY A 118 6.05 25.78 13.82
C GLY A 118 5.12 26.86 14.38
N ALA A 119 5.64 27.87 15.10
CA ALA A 119 4.84 28.85 15.85
C ALA A 119 3.98 29.81 14.99
N ARG A 120 4.01 29.68 13.66
CA ARG A 120 3.19 30.44 12.69
C ARG A 120 2.19 29.58 11.92
N PHE A 121 2.18 28.27 12.16
CA PHE A 121 1.21 27.36 11.58
C PHE A 121 0.05 27.15 12.54
N GLU A 122 -1.13 26.85 11.99
CA GLU A 122 -2.32 26.46 12.74
C GLU A 122 -2.37 24.92 12.85
N ALA A 123 -3.56 24.37 13.10
CA ALA A 123 -3.76 22.92 13.11
C ALA A 123 -3.36 22.28 11.76
N PRO A 124 -2.89 21.02 11.75
CA PRO A 124 -2.63 20.30 10.50
C PRO A 124 -3.92 20.18 9.69
N PHE A 125 -3.85 20.61 8.43
CA PHE A 125 -4.90 20.42 7.44
C PHE A 125 -4.87 18.99 6.89
N TRP A 126 -3.66 18.45 6.70
CA TRP A 126 -3.42 17.08 6.28
C TRP A 126 -2.03 16.62 6.74
N SER A 127 -1.87 15.31 6.91
CA SER A 127 -0.61 14.66 7.25
C SER A 127 -0.51 13.35 6.47
N SER A 128 0.64 13.08 5.86
CA SER A 128 1.11 11.72 5.60
C SER A 128 2.38 11.48 6.40
N GLU A 129 2.21 10.98 7.63
CA GLU A 129 3.23 10.09 8.18
C GLU A 129 3.26 8.86 7.25
N ARG A 130 4.45 8.30 6.98
CA ARG A 130 4.53 6.96 6.37
C ARG A 130 3.71 6.04 7.25
N PRO A 131 2.66 5.37 6.73
CA PRO A 131 1.81 4.55 7.56
C PRO A 131 2.67 3.43 8.14
N ARG A 132 2.36 3.00 9.37
CA ARG A 132 3.20 2.02 10.07
C ARG A 132 3.17 0.67 9.35
N LEU A 133 4.16 0.45 8.49
CA LEU A 133 4.57 -0.87 8.02
C LEU A 133 5.57 -1.46 9.02
N GLU A 134 5.06 -2.34 9.88
CA GLU A 134 5.89 -3.23 10.66
C GLU A 134 6.16 -4.49 9.82
N THR A 135 7.39 -5.01 9.79
CA THR A 135 7.71 -6.25 9.07
C THR A 135 8.74 -7.06 9.83
N LEU A 136 8.42 -8.34 10.04
CA LEU A 136 9.15 -9.30 10.86
C LEU A 136 9.45 -10.55 10.03
N ARG A 137 10.64 -11.11 10.19
CA ARG A 137 11.03 -12.40 9.62
C ARG A 137 11.09 -13.44 10.73
N PHE A 138 10.48 -14.59 10.48
CA PHE A 138 10.58 -15.80 11.28
C PHE A 138 11.43 -16.83 10.52
N ASP A 139 12.42 -17.41 11.19
CA ASP A 139 13.35 -18.38 10.60
C ASP A 139 12.93 -19.84 10.82
N GLY A 140 11.84 -20.08 11.55
CA GLY A 140 11.37 -21.41 11.91
C GLY A 140 12.00 -22.01 13.17
N THR A 141 12.83 -21.26 13.92
CA THR A 141 13.57 -21.81 15.08
C THR A 141 12.96 -21.50 16.44
N THR A 142 12.73 -20.22 16.74
CA THR A 142 12.29 -19.74 18.06
C THR A 142 10.96 -18.99 17.90
N PRO A 143 9.87 -19.40 18.58
CA PRO A 143 8.57 -18.75 18.42
C PRO A 143 8.64 -17.24 18.60
N LEU A 144 8.13 -16.52 17.60
CA LEU A 144 8.10 -15.06 17.59
C LEU A 144 6.79 -14.60 18.24
N VAL A 145 6.87 -13.82 19.30
CA VAL A 145 5.71 -13.21 19.97
C VAL A 145 5.76 -11.70 19.79
N PHE A 146 4.68 -11.11 19.26
CA PHE A 146 4.59 -9.69 18.93
C PHE A 146 3.22 -9.11 19.29
N GLY A 147 3.17 -7.87 19.78
CA GLY A 147 1.91 -7.19 20.12
C GLY A 147 1.52 -6.16 19.05
N ALA A 148 0.35 -6.31 18.44
CA ALA A 148 -0.17 -5.40 17.43
C ALA A 148 -1.69 -5.24 17.54
N ASP A 149 -2.18 -4.01 17.47
CA ASP A 149 -3.60 -3.66 17.29
C ASP A 149 -4.56 -4.38 18.27
N GLY A 150 -4.13 -4.50 19.53
CA GLY A 150 -4.88 -5.14 20.62
C GLY A 150 -4.69 -6.66 20.74
N ALA A 151 -4.09 -7.30 19.73
CA ALA A 151 -3.79 -8.72 19.71
C ALA A 151 -2.32 -9.03 20.07
N THR A 152 -2.10 -10.21 20.65
CA THR A 152 -0.78 -10.85 20.72
C THR A 152 -0.67 -11.86 19.59
N LEU A 153 0.22 -11.59 18.63
CA LEU A 153 0.54 -12.47 17.52
C LEU A 153 1.66 -13.43 17.92
N VAL A 154 1.51 -14.70 17.57
CA VAL A 154 2.48 -15.76 17.80
C VAL A 154 2.76 -16.44 16.47
N LEU A 155 4.01 -16.39 16.00
CA LEU A 155 4.52 -17.22 14.91
C LEU A 155 5.31 -18.39 15.52
N GLU A 156 4.89 -19.61 15.23
CA GLU A 156 5.53 -20.83 15.72
C GLU A 156 5.74 -21.86 14.60
N THR A 157 6.57 -22.88 14.86
CA THR A 157 6.84 -23.96 13.92
C THR A 157 6.05 -25.20 14.33
N LEU A 158 5.24 -25.71 13.42
CA LEU A 158 4.57 -27.01 13.53
C LEU A 158 5.22 -28.05 12.61
N ARG A 159 4.73 -29.29 12.68
CA ARG A 159 5.14 -30.43 11.86
C ARG A 159 3.92 -31.10 11.25
N ASP A 160 4.04 -31.56 10.01
CA ASP A 160 3.04 -32.42 9.38
C ASP A 160 3.29 -33.91 9.67
N GLU A 161 2.46 -34.80 9.11
CA GLU A 161 2.63 -36.26 9.24
C GLU A 161 3.91 -36.79 8.54
N GLY A 162 4.53 -35.98 7.67
CA GLY A 162 5.75 -36.27 6.92
C GLY A 162 7.04 -35.72 7.55
N ASP A 163 6.98 -35.23 8.80
CA ASP A 163 8.05 -34.54 9.53
C ASP A 163 8.53 -33.21 8.92
N LEU A 164 7.83 -32.68 7.91
CA LEU A 164 8.13 -31.36 7.32
C LEU A 164 7.68 -30.24 8.27
N LEU A 165 8.47 -29.16 8.30
CA LEU A 165 8.23 -27.97 9.10
C LEU A 165 7.32 -27.00 8.34
N TYR A 166 6.33 -26.43 9.02
CA TYR A 166 5.57 -25.30 8.50
C TYR A 166 5.28 -24.26 9.59
N PRO A 167 5.13 -22.97 9.22
CA PRO A 167 4.80 -21.92 10.18
C PRO A 167 3.31 -21.91 10.51
N ARG A 168 2.97 -21.58 11.75
CA ARG A 168 1.62 -21.20 12.17
C ARG A 168 1.65 -19.79 12.73
N LEU A 169 0.77 -18.92 12.21
CA LEU A 169 0.41 -17.66 12.87
C LEU A 169 -0.83 -17.91 13.74
N ALA A 170 -0.83 -17.46 14.97
CA ALA A 170 -2.03 -17.34 15.80
C ALA A 170 -2.12 -15.93 16.41
N ALA A 171 -3.33 -15.41 16.54
CA ALA A 171 -3.60 -14.15 17.22
C ALA A 171 -4.42 -14.41 18.48
N TYR A 172 -4.02 -13.80 19.59
CA TYR A 172 -4.68 -13.92 20.89
C TYR A 172 -5.18 -12.57 21.37
N GLU A 173 -6.47 -12.50 21.72
CA GLU A 173 -7.13 -11.32 22.27
C GLU A 173 -7.62 -11.64 23.68
N ASN A 174 -7.18 -10.87 24.68
CA ASN A 174 -7.44 -11.13 26.10
C ASN A 174 -7.06 -12.57 26.55
N GLY A 175 -6.10 -13.20 25.87
CA GLY A 175 -5.66 -14.57 26.13
C GLY A 175 -6.50 -15.68 25.46
N VAL A 176 -7.51 -15.32 24.66
CA VAL A 176 -8.30 -16.26 23.84
C VAL A 176 -7.80 -16.21 22.40
N GLU A 177 -7.64 -17.37 21.76
CA GLU A 177 -7.29 -17.43 20.33
C GLU A 177 -8.42 -16.86 19.48
N ALA A 178 -8.13 -15.79 18.75
CA ALA A 178 -9.08 -15.07 17.90
C ALA A 178 -9.05 -15.58 16.45
N PHE A 179 -7.85 -15.91 15.94
CA PHE A 179 -7.67 -16.67 14.71
C PHE A 179 -6.35 -17.44 14.70
N ALA A 180 -6.24 -18.44 13.83
CA ALA A 180 -4.99 -19.10 13.49
C ALA A 180 -4.91 -19.42 12.00
N ILE A 181 -3.68 -19.42 11.47
CA ILE A 181 -3.31 -19.69 10.09
C ILE A 181 -2.18 -20.73 10.11
N PRO A 182 -2.49 -22.03 10.00
CA PRO A 182 -1.47 -23.06 9.72
C PRO A 182 -1.16 -23.01 8.22
N PHE A 183 0.12 -22.83 7.87
CA PHE A 183 0.56 -22.87 6.46
C PHE A 183 1.04 -24.27 6.08
N GLU A 184 0.18 -25.29 6.25
CA GLU A 184 0.52 -26.70 5.94
C GLU A 184 0.98 -26.87 4.48
N GLU A 185 0.46 -26.07 3.55
CA GLU A 185 0.87 -26.06 2.15
C GLU A 185 2.30 -25.53 1.92
N ALA A 186 2.93 -24.94 2.94
CA ALA A 186 4.32 -24.52 2.96
C ALA A 186 5.24 -25.51 3.71
N GLY A 187 4.79 -26.76 3.96
CA GLY A 187 5.59 -27.83 4.56
C GLY A 187 6.93 -28.04 3.86
N SER A 188 8.02 -27.78 4.59
CA SER A 188 9.38 -27.80 4.03
C SER A 188 10.46 -28.16 5.05
N PHE A 189 11.74 -28.04 4.69
CA PHE A 189 12.86 -28.22 5.62
C PHE A 189 13.07 -27.01 6.57
N SER A 190 12.35 -25.91 6.36
CA SER A 190 12.30 -24.74 7.27
C SER A 190 10.89 -24.15 7.29
N ALA A 191 10.45 -23.68 8.45
CA ALA A 191 9.19 -22.95 8.60
C ALA A 191 9.40 -21.43 8.43
N THR A 192 10.10 -21.02 7.37
CA THR A 192 10.44 -19.61 7.17
C THR A 192 9.21 -18.80 6.75
N ALA A 193 8.97 -17.68 7.46
CA ALA A 193 7.80 -16.83 7.21
C ALA A 193 8.11 -15.35 7.39
N TRP A 194 7.23 -14.52 6.85
CA TRP A 194 7.21 -13.07 7.03
C TRP A 194 5.85 -12.64 7.55
N LEU A 195 5.87 -11.68 8.46
CA LEU A 195 4.69 -11.06 9.05
C LEU A 195 4.81 -9.55 8.83
N SER A 196 3.88 -8.97 8.09
CA SER A 196 3.79 -7.53 7.87
C SER A 196 2.46 -7.00 8.38
N ILE A 197 2.46 -5.80 8.96
CA ILE A 197 1.27 -5.16 9.52
C ILE A 197 1.25 -3.72 9.00
N ALA A 198 0.19 -3.37 8.28
CA ALA A 198 0.03 -2.09 7.58
C ALA A 198 -1.46 -1.82 7.28
N PRO A 199 -1.86 -0.56 7.08
CA PRO A 199 -3.18 -0.25 6.51
C PRO A 199 -3.21 -0.61 5.02
N LEU A 200 -4.14 -1.48 4.64
CA LEU A 200 -4.35 -1.97 3.27
C LEU A 200 -5.76 -1.66 2.72
N ASP A 201 -6.75 -1.45 3.60
CA ASP A 201 -8.13 -1.15 3.18
C ASP A 201 -8.39 0.36 3.10
N PRO A 202 -8.63 0.93 1.89
CA PRO A 202 -8.96 2.35 1.75
C PRO A 202 -10.35 2.72 2.28
N GLN A 203 -11.17 1.76 2.73
CA GLN A 203 -12.45 2.02 3.39
C GLN A 203 -12.33 2.10 4.92
N ASP A 204 -11.21 1.64 5.48
CA ASP A 204 -10.90 1.72 6.91
C ASP A 204 -9.40 2.05 7.11
N PRO A 205 -8.98 3.30 6.80
CA PRO A 205 -7.57 3.69 6.76
C PRO A 205 -6.87 3.69 8.13
N ASP A 206 -7.64 3.71 9.22
CA ASP A 206 -7.13 3.62 10.59
C ASP A 206 -6.92 2.15 11.02
N ALA A 207 -7.59 1.19 10.36
CA ALA A 207 -7.40 -0.24 10.60
C ALA A 207 -6.16 -0.78 9.85
N ARG A 208 -5.36 -1.58 10.55
CA ARG A 208 -4.22 -2.28 9.97
C ARG A 208 -4.53 -3.76 9.80
N GLN A 209 -4.18 -4.29 8.64
CA GLN A 209 -4.32 -5.70 8.32
C GLN A 209 -2.99 -6.43 8.56
N ILE A 210 -3.11 -7.71 8.90
CA ILE A 210 -1.96 -8.57 9.19
C ILE A 210 -1.73 -9.47 7.97
N VAL A 211 -0.63 -9.25 7.27
CA VAL A 211 -0.20 -10.04 6.12
C VAL A 211 0.83 -11.06 6.60
N ALA A 212 0.55 -12.34 6.41
CA ALA A 212 1.47 -13.43 6.72
C ALA A 212 1.81 -14.20 5.44
N SER A 213 3.09 -14.32 5.14
CA SER A 213 3.61 -15.08 4.00
C SER A 213 4.48 -16.23 4.50
N ALA A 214 4.24 -17.45 4.03
CA ALA A 214 5.06 -18.62 4.33
C ALA A 214 5.78 -19.11 3.06
N PHE A 215 7.09 -19.38 3.18
CA PHE A 215 7.90 -19.87 2.07
C PHE A 215 7.80 -21.39 1.95
N THR A 216 7.40 -21.90 0.79
CA THR A 216 7.19 -23.34 0.56
C THR A 216 8.49 -24.12 0.36
N GLY A 217 9.61 -23.42 0.13
CA GLY A 217 10.96 -23.97 0.19
C GLY A 217 11.51 -24.60 -1.10
N GLY A 218 12.72 -24.19 -1.47
CA GLY A 218 13.47 -24.62 -2.66
C GLY A 218 14.01 -23.43 -3.47
N ALA A 219 14.84 -23.68 -4.49
CA ALA A 219 15.74 -22.66 -5.06
C ALA A 219 15.06 -21.45 -5.74
N HIS A 220 13.84 -21.63 -6.27
CA HIS A 220 13.00 -20.58 -6.87
C HIS A 220 11.56 -20.68 -6.35
N CYS A 221 11.39 -21.24 -5.15
CA CYS A 221 10.08 -21.65 -4.68
C CYS A 221 9.24 -20.48 -4.18
N CYS A 222 7.97 -20.77 -3.96
CA CYS A 222 6.95 -19.76 -3.78
C CYS A 222 6.78 -19.35 -2.32
N ALA A 223 6.13 -18.22 -2.13
CA ALA A 223 5.44 -17.88 -0.91
C ALA A 223 3.93 -17.98 -1.12
N VAL A 224 3.24 -18.50 -0.11
CA VAL A 224 1.78 -18.41 0.03
C VAL A 224 1.45 -17.33 1.04
N THR A 225 0.52 -16.44 0.72
CA THR A 225 0.15 -15.32 1.60
C THR A 225 -1.29 -15.46 2.10
N ARG A 226 -1.53 -15.11 3.37
CA ARG A 226 -2.87 -14.83 3.93
C ARG A 226 -2.90 -13.43 4.52
N VAL A 227 -4.02 -12.74 4.36
CA VAL A 227 -4.30 -11.43 4.96
C VAL A 227 -5.42 -11.61 5.98
N ALA A 228 -5.13 -11.36 7.25
CA ALA A 228 -6.15 -11.28 8.30
C ALA A 228 -6.65 -9.83 8.42
N ASN A 229 -7.96 -9.65 8.30
CA ASN A 229 -8.64 -8.37 8.43
C ASN A 229 -9.76 -8.47 9.46
N ARG A 230 -10.01 -7.39 10.21
CA ARG A 230 -11.14 -7.30 11.14
C ARG A 230 -12.35 -6.66 10.45
N ILE A 231 -13.53 -7.23 10.63
CA ILE A 231 -14.78 -6.69 10.08
C ILE A 231 -15.84 -6.72 11.19
N GLY A 232 -16.02 -5.59 11.86
CA GLY A 232 -16.75 -5.54 13.13
C GLY A 232 -15.93 -6.21 14.24
N ASP A 233 -16.53 -7.14 14.97
CA ASP A 233 -15.81 -7.90 16.01
C ASP A 233 -15.07 -9.13 15.43
N ASP A 234 -15.46 -9.61 14.24
CA ASP A 234 -14.97 -10.85 13.63
C ASP A 234 -13.67 -10.66 12.83
N TRP A 235 -12.81 -11.68 12.85
CA TRP A 235 -11.67 -11.81 11.93
C TRP A 235 -12.07 -12.57 10.67
N VAL A 236 -11.63 -12.06 9.52
CA VAL A 236 -11.75 -12.71 8.22
C VAL A 236 -10.35 -12.94 7.66
N LEU A 237 -10.10 -14.15 7.17
CA LEU A 237 -8.87 -14.52 6.49
C LEU A 237 -9.11 -14.48 4.97
N ILE A 238 -8.26 -13.76 4.24
CA ILE A 238 -8.31 -13.61 2.79
C ILE A 238 -7.07 -14.28 2.22
N GLU A 239 -7.24 -15.09 1.18
CA GLU A 239 -6.13 -15.77 0.51
C GLU A 239 -5.48 -14.85 -0.53
N GLY A 240 -4.15 -14.77 -0.50
CA GLY A 240 -3.35 -14.14 -1.53
C GLY A 240 -2.95 -15.12 -2.62
N ALA A 241 -2.35 -14.61 -3.71
CA ALA A 241 -1.76 -15.47 -4.72
C ALA A 241 -0.54 -16.25 -4.16
N THR A 242 -0.28 -17.41 -4.75
CA THR A 242 1.03 -18.09 -4.64
C THR A 242 2.00 -17.40 -5.60
N LEU A 243 3.12 -16.88 -5.06
CA LEU A 243 4.08 -16.06 -5.81
C LEU A 243 5.48 -16.65 -5.70
N ASP A 244 6.22 -16.81 -6.79
CA ASP A 244 7.63 -17.19 -6.78
C ASP A 244 8.49 -16.18 -6.01
N GLY A 245 9.42 -16.68 -5.20
CA GLY A 245 10.25 -15.88 -4.30
C GLY A 245 9.83 -16.02 -2.83
N GLU A 246 10.74 -15.67 -1.93
CA GLU A 246 10.62 -16.05 -0.51
C GLU A 246 9.51 -15.30 0.26
N ARG A 247 9.17 -14.06 -0.14
CA ARG A 247 8.38 -13.11 0.69
C ARG A 247 6.90 -12.97 0.31
N GLY A 248 6.51 -13.42 -0.88
CA GLY A 248 5.21 -13.11 -1.45
C GLY A 248 5.16 -11.65 -1.89
N TYR A 249 4.08 -10.95 -1.54
CA TYR A 249 3.88 -9.56 -1.89
C TYR A 249 4.88 -8.61 -1.22
N ASP A 250 5.37 -7.62 -1.96
CA ASP A 250 6.08 -6.46 -1.44
C ASP A 250 5.06 -5.35 -1.15
N LEU A 251 4.89 -4.97 0.11
CA LEU A 251 3.93 -3.95 0.49
C LEU A 251 4.49 -2.56 0.20
N ARG A 252 3.82 -1.81 -0.70
CA ARG A 252 4.23 -0.46 -1.10
C ARG A 252 3.04 0.49 -1.11
N ASP A 253 3.18 1.64 -0.49
CA ASP A 253 2.27 2.78 -0.66
C ASP A 253 2.68 3.50 -1.97
N VAL A 254 2.03 3.12 -3.07
CA VAL A 254 2.50 3.44 -4.44
C VAL A 254 1.98 4.79 -4.94
N ASP A 255 0.72 5.13 -4.64
CA ASP A 255 0.14 6.42 -5.01
C ASP A 255 0.29 7.51 -3.93
N GLY A 256 0.88 7.15 -2.79
CA GLY A 256 1.15 8.06 -1.70
C GLY A 256 -0.09 8.37 -0.85
N ASP A 257 -1.19 7.62 -0.98
CA ASP A 257 -2.44 7.89 -0.26
C ASP A 257 -2.41 7.51 1.23
N GLY A 258 -1.44 6.70 1.65
CA GLY A 258 -1.31 6.21 3.03
C GLY A 258 -1.86 4.79 3.24
N ILE A 259 -2.28 4.12 2.17
CA ILE A 259 -2.64 2.72 2.11
C ILE A 259 -1.56 1.98 1.34
N TYR A 260 -1.21 0.77 1.77
CA TYR A 260 -0.22 -0.06 1.08
C TYR A 260 -0.88 -0.97 0.03
N GLU A 261 -0.44 -0.85 -1.22
CA GLU A 261 -0.66 -1.84 -2.26
C GLU A 261 0.18 -3.11 -2.02
N LEU A 262 -0.34 -4.21 -2.56
CA LEU A 262 0.34 -5.47 -2.69
C LEU A 262 1.03 -5.49 -4.06
N ALA A 263 2.34 -5.27 -4.10
CA ALA A 263 3.14 -5.33 -5.32
C ALA A 263 3.73 -6.73 -5.52
N SER A 264 3.67 -7.23 -6.75
CA SER A 264 4.22 -8.52 -7.17
C SER A 264 4.65 -8.46 -8.65
N LEU A 265 4.92 -9.61 -9.26
CA LEU A 265 5.17 -9.73 -10.69
C LEU A 265 4.09 -10.60 -11.33
N ASP A 266 3.89 -10.49 -12.64
CA ASP A 266 3.00 -11.41 -13.34
C ASP A 266 3.69 -12.78 -13.52
N GLN A 267 3.47 -13.65 -12.52
CA GLN A 267 4.07 -15.00 -12.44
C GLN A 267 3.90 -15.82 -13.73
N SER A 268 2.86 -15.54 -14.53
CA SER A 268 2.61 -16.22 -15.80
C SER A 268 3.73 -16.04 -16.85
N PHE A 269 4.65 -15.07 -16.68
CA PHE A 269 5.80 -14.87 -17.54
C PHE A 269 7.03 -15.70 -17.13
N LEU A 270 7.08 -16.17 -15.89
CA LEU A 270 8.18 -17.00 -15.39
C LEU A 270 8.10 -18.38 -16.05
N TYR A 271 9.21 -18.85 -16.60
CA TYR A 271 9.28 -20.06 -17.43
C TYR A 271 8.42 -20.04 -18.72
N ALA A 272 7.78 -18.92 -19.11
CA ALA A 272 6.96 -18.90 -20.32
C ALA A 272 7.80 -18.84 -21.61
N TYR A 273 8.89 -18.08 -21.60
CA TYR A 273 9.65 -17.73 -22.81
C TYR A 273 11.17 -17.97 -22.72
N ALA A 274 11.64 -18.42 -21.55
CA ALA A 274 13.03 -18.68 -21.21
C ALA A 274 13.08 -19.52 -19.92
N PRO A 275 14.23 -20.12 -19.55
CA PRO A 275 14.45 -20.61 -18.19
C PRO A 275 14.26 -19.48 -17.15
N TYR A 276 14.04 -19.82 -15.87
CA TYR A 276 13.85 -18.82 -14.79
C TYR A 276 14.89 -17.70 -14.78
N ALA A 277 16.17 -18.05 -14.91
CA ALA A 277 17.29 -17.09 -14.90
C ALA A 277 17.30 -16.12 -16.12
N GLY A 278 16.56 -16.43 -17.19
CA GLY A 278 16.33 -15.53 -18.33
C GLY A 278 14.89 -15.00 -18.40
N SER A 279 14.06 -15.30 -17.41
CA SER A 279 12.69 -14.80 -17.33
C SER A 279 12.68 -13.38 -16.78
N PHE A 280 11.88 -12.52 -17.39
CA PHE A 280 11.45 -11.25 -16.82
C PHE A 280 9.93 -11.31 -16.69
N ALA A 281 9.35 -10.53 -15.78
CA ALA A 281 7.92 -10.40 -15.62
C ALA A 281 7.56 -8.92 -15.34
N PRO A 282 6.43 -8.41 -15.85
CA PRO A 282 5.98 -7.05 -15.59
C PRO A 282 5.45 -6.89 -14.17
N LEU A 283 5.55 -5.69 -13.62
CA LEU A 283 4.96 -5.32 -12.33
C LEU A 283 3.46 -5.63 -12.29
N VAL A 284 2.99 -6.22 -11.19
CA VAL A 284 1.57 -6.33 -10.83
C VAL A 284 1.35 -5.50 -9.57
N LEU A 285 0.25 -4.76 -9.53
CA LEU A 285 -0.18 -3.98 -8.37
C LEU A 285 -1.61 -4.39 -8.06
N GLU A 286 -1.85 -4.78 -6.82
CA GLU A 286 -3.17 -5.11 -6.32
C GLU A 286 -3.45 -4.32 -5.03
N ARG A 287 -4.72 -4.07 -4.73
CA ARG A 287 -5.14 -3.44 -3.47
C ARG A 287 -6.06 -4.38 -2.69
N PHE A 288 -5.96 -4.33 -1.37
CA PHE A 288 -6.90 -5.02 -0.50
C PHE A 288 -8.24 -4.26 -0.44
N GLY A 289 -9.34 -4.98 -0.59
CA GLY A 289 -10.71 -4.44 -0.59
C GLY A 289 -11.61 -5.15 0.44
N GLY A 290 -11.16 -5.22 1.69
CA GLY A 290 -11.87 -5.75 2.85
C GLY A 290 -12.03 -7.26 2.92
N LYS A 291 -12.43 -7.90 1.82
CA LYS A 291 -12.69 -9.35 1.71
C LYS A 291 -12.08 -10.01 0.48
N LYS A 292 -11.32 -9.25 -0.32
CA LYS A 292 -10.67 -9.71 -1.56
C LYS A 292 -9.48 -8.82 -1.88
N ILE A 293 -8.59 -9.33 -2.70
CA ILE A 293 -7.56 -8.56 -3.39
C ILE A 293 -8.11 -8.15 -4.77
N VAL A 294 -7.71 -6.98 -5.26
CA VAL A 294 -8.24 -6.36 -6.49
C VAL A 294 -7.09 -5.81 -7.34
N ASP A 295 -6.99 -6.28 -8.59
CA ASP A 295 -6.04 -5.77 -9.59
C ASP A 295 -6.23 -4.27 -9.88
N LEU A 296 -5.12 -3.54 -9.98
CA LEU A 296 -5.07 -2.09 -10.23
C LEU A 296 -4.60 -1.72 -11.65
N ALA A 297 -4.45 -2.67 -12.57
CA ALA A 297 -3.81 -2.44 -13.88
C ALA A 297 -4.52 -1.41 -14.77
N ARG A 298 -5.78 -1.08 -14.47
CA ARG A 298 -6.58 -0.05 -15.17
C ARG A 298 -6.91 1.18 -14.30
N ASP A 299 -6.40 1.28 -13.08
CA ASP A 299 -6.57 2.47 -12.23
C ASP A 299 -5.52 3.54 -12.61
N PRO A 300 -5.94 4.75 -13.04
CA PRO A 300 -5.02 5.78 -13.53
C PRO A 300 -4.04 6.31 -12.48
N ARG A 301 -4.31 6.13 -11.17
CA ARG A 301 -3.41 6.59 -10.09
C ARG A 301 -2.06 5.87 -10.12
N PHE A 302 -2.05 4.61 -10.54
CA PHE A 302 -0.85 3.76 -10.56
C PHE A 302 -0.11 3.78 -11.91
N ARG A 303 -0.59 4.57 -12.87
CA ARG A 303 0.03 4.67 -14.20
C ARG A 303 1.52 5.05 -14.12
N SER A 304 1.87 5.99 -13.24
CA SER A 304 3.25 6.44 -13.02
C SER A 304 4.17 5.33 -12.54
N ALA A 305 3.66 4.34 -11.78
CA ALA A 305 4.43 3.19 -11.32
C ALA A 305 4.72 2.21 -12.47
N TYR A 306 3.76 1.97 -13.36
CA TYR A 306 3.98 1.19 -14.57
C TYR A 306 4.91 1.89 -15.58
N GLU A 307 4.88 3.22 -15.66
CA GLU A 307 5.84 4.00 -16.45
C GLU A 307 7.27 3.91 -15.89
N GLN A 308 7.42 3.86 -14.56
CA GLN A 308 8.71 3.61 -13.90
C GLN A 308 9.22 2.18 -14.07
N ASP A 309 8.35 1.16 -13.98
CA ASP A 309 8.68 -0.25 -14.25
C ASP A 309 9.20 -0.43 -15.69
N LEU A 310 8.50 0.16 -16.66
CA LEU A 310 8.94 0.18 -18.05
C LEU A 310 10.30 0.88 -18.21
N ALA A 311 10.49 2.05 -17.59
CA ALA A 311 11.74 2.79 -17.67
C ALA A 311 12.92 1.99 -17.07
N TRP A 312 12.70 1.27 -15.96
CA TRP A 312 13.70 0.37 -15.38
C TRP A 312 14.10 -0.76 -16.35
N MET A 313 13.14 -1.37 -17.04
CA MET A 313 13.44 -2.38 -18.07
C MET A 313 14.23 -1.79 -19.24
N GLU A 314 13.87 -0.59 -19.70
CA GLU A 314 14.57 0.09 -20.80
C GLU A 314 16.00 0.50 -20.42
N ASP A 315 16.24 0.91 -19.17
CA ASP A 315 17.59 1.21 -18.66
C ASP A 315 18.42 -0.06 -18.44
N ALA A 316 17.83 -1.15 -17.93
CA ALA A 316 18.51 -2.45 -17.88
C ALA A 316 18.96 -2.91 -19.28
N ALA A 317 18.15 -2.69 -20.32
CA ALA A 317 18.50 -2.99 -21.70
C ALA A 317 19.39 -1.93 -22.37
N ARG A 318 19.59 -0.77 -21.74
CA ARG A 318 20.61 0.23 -22.12
C ARG A 318 21.99 -0.18 -21.60
N GLU A 319 22.05 -0.67 -20.36
CA GLU A 319 23.26 -1.23 -19.76
C GLU A 319 23.66 -2.58 -20.38
N SER A 320 22.66 -3.42 -20.70
CA SER A 320 22.84 -4.73 -21.33
C SER A 320 22.07 -4.85 -22.66
N PRO A 321 22.58 -4.27 -23.78
CA PRO A 321 21.89 -4.29 -25.09
C PRO A 321 21.61 -5.69 -25.68
N GLY A 322 22.16 -6.75 -25.10
CA GLY A 322 21.81 -8.14 -25.42
C GLY A 322 20.36 -8.49 -25.09
N LEU A 323 19.80 -7.90 -24.02
CA LEU A 323 18.43 -8.17 -23.55
C LEU A 323 17.36 -7.96 -24.64
N TRP A 324 17.60 -7.07 -25.60
CA TRP A 324 16.71 -6.86 -26.75
C TRP A 324 16.56 -8.07 -27.68
N ARG A 325 17.35 -9.13 -27.50
CA ARG A 325 17.22 -10.42 -28.22
C ARG A 325 16.64 -11.53 -27.35
N GLU A 326 16.60 -11.33 -26.03
CA GLU A 326 16.13 -12.34 -25.08
C GLU A 326 14.60 -12.35 -25.06
N ASN A 327 14.00 -13.48 -25.43
CA ASN A 327 12.55 -13.61 -25.53
C ASN A 327 11.83 -13.39 -24.18
N GLY A 328 12.46 -13.79 -23.06
CA GLY A 328 11.96 -13.51 -21.71
C GLY A 328 11.89 -12.01 -21.39
N PHE A 329 12.94 -11.25 -21.69
CA PHE A 329 12.96 -9.79 -21.54
C PHE A 329 11.92 -9.10 -22.46
N LEU A 330 11.94 -9.44 -23.75
CA LEU A 330 11.03 -8.86 -24.74
C LEU A 330 9.56 -9.08 -24.39
N ALA A 331 9.21 -10.23 -23.79
CA ALA A 331 7.85 -10.51 -23.37
C ALA A 331 7.39 -9.58 -22.24
N ALA A 332 8.18 -9.44 -21.19
CA ALA A 332 7.86 -8.57 -20.05
C ALA A 332 7.82 -7.09 -20.44
N TRP A 333 8.81 -6.62 -21.19
CA TRP A 333 8.84 -5.24 -21.69
C TRP A 333 7.63 -4.94 -22.58
N ALA A 334 7.25 -5.87 -23.47
CA ALA A 334 6.10 -5.71 -24.32
C ALA A 334 4.76 -5.75 -23.55
N ALA A 335 4.69 -6.49 -22.44
CA ALA A 335 3.56 -6.49 -21.53
C ALA A 335 3.41 -5.14 -20.81
N ALA A 336 4.50 -4.59 -20.26
CA ALA A 336 4.52 -3.26 -19.67
C ALA A 336 4.12 -2.17 -20.69
N MET A 337 4.64 -2.25 -21.92
CA MET A 337 4.24 -1.39 -23.04
C MET A 337 2.75 -1.52 -23.38
N ALA A 338 2.22 -2.75 -23.45
CA ALA A 338 0.81 -3.00 -23.73
C ALA A 338 -0.10 -2.39 -22.66
N ARG A 339 0.22 -2.60 -21.37
CA ARG A 339 -0.51 -1.99 -20.23
C ARG A 339 -0.56 -0.46 -20.32
N LEU A 340 0.48 0.18 -20.86
CA LEU A 340 0.54 1.64 -21.04
C LEU A 340 -0.11 2.15 -22.33
N GLY A 341 -0.67 1.25 -23.17
CA GLY A 341 -1.32 1.57 -24.45
C GLY A 341 -0.38 1.58 -25.66
N ARG A 342 0.86 1.11 -25.53
CA ARG A 342 1.93 1.19 -26.54
C ARG A 342 2.17 -0.14 -27.28
N TRP A 343 1.15 -0.98 -27.41
CA TRP A 343 1.30 -2.33 -27.99
C TRP A 343 1.85 -2.35 -29.43
N GLU A 344 1.41 -1.46 -30.32
CA GLU A 344 1.90 -1.48 -31.72
C GLU A 344 3.40 -1.14 -31.84
N GLU A 345 3.91 -0.28 -30.95
CA GLU A 345 5.33 0.01 -30.82
C GLU A 345 6.10 -1.23 -30.34
N ALA A 346 5.56 -1.92 -29.32
CA ALA A 346 6.13 -3.16 -28.81
C ALA A 346 6.13 -4.28 -29.86
N ARG A 347 5.01 -4.50 -30.56
CA ARG A 347 4.88 -5.49 -31.65
C ARG A 347 5.90 -5.25 -32.76
N SER A 348 6.13 -3.99 -33.14
CA SER A 348 7.16 -3.62 -34.13
C SER A 348 8.57 -3.98 -33.65
N ARG A 349 8.89 -3.68 -32.38
CA ARG A 349 10.18 -4.03 -31.77
C ARG A 349 10.38 -5.55 -31.67
N ILE A 350 9.37 -6.29 -31.22
CA ILE A 350 9.36 -7.75 -31.17
C ILE A 350 9.66 -8.34 -32.55
N ALA A 351 8.91 -7.93 -33.59
CA ALA A 351 9.07 -8.46 -34.94
C ALA A 351 10.50 -8.30 -35.48
N ALA A 352 11.17 -7.20 -35.12
CA ALA A 352 12.53 -6.87 -35.52
C ALA A 352 13.64 -7.51 -34.68
N SER A 353 13.39 -7.93 -33.43
CA SER A 353 14.49 -8.22 -32.47
C SER A 353 14.40 -9.55 -31.71
N HIS A 354 13.26 -10.25 -31.69
CA HIS A 354 13.14 -11.55 -31.01
C HIS A 354 14.11 -12.61 -31.53
N ASP A 355 14.55 -13.51 -30.64
CA ASP A 355 15.32 -14.68 -31.03
C ASP A 355 14.41 -15.68 -31.76
N ARG A 356 14.81 -15.99 -32.99
CA ARG A 356 14.16 -16.94 -33.91
C ARG A 356 14.85 -18.31 -33.93
N SER A 357 15.99 -18.42 -33.26
CA SER A 357 16.87 -19.59 -33.22
C SER A 357 16.88 -20.29 -31.86
N GLY A 358 16.28 -19.69 -30.83
CA GLY A 358 16.13 -20.29 -29.51
C GLY A 358 15.43 -21.65 -29.55
N ASP A 359 15.94 -22.58 -28.76
CA ASP A 359 15.44 -23.94 -28.61
C ASP A 359 14.33 -24.07 -27.55
N TRP A 360 13.96 -22.96 -26.91
CA TRP A 360 12.86 -22.90 -25.95
C TRP A 360 11.53 -23.32 -26.61
N PRO A 361 10.83 -24.35 -26.11
CA PRO A 361 9.63 -24.86 -26.73
C PRO A 361 8.47 -23.88 -26.57
N LEU A 362 7.97 -23.37 -27.69
CA LEU A 362 6.86 -22.43 -27.76
C LEU A 362 5.67 -23.08 -28.46
N THR A 363 4.57 -23.28 -27.73
CA THR A 363 3.37 -23.96 -28.23
C THR A 363 2.10 -23.15 -27.98
N ILE A 364 1.06 -23.44 -28.76
CA ILE A 364 -0.30 -22.92 -28.57
C ILE A 364 -1.28 -24.09 -28.53
N CYS A 365 -2.21 -24.05 -27.59
CA CYS A 365 -3.34 -24.96 -27.56
C CYS A 365 -4.39 -24.56 -28.63
N ALA A 366 -4.58 -25.41 -29.64
CA ALA A 366 -5.51 -25.18 -30.74
C ALA A 366 -6.98 -25.56 -30.42
N ALA A 367 -7.21 -26.18 -29.26
CA ALA A 367 -8.53 -26.50 -28.72
C ALA A 367 -8.81 -25.69 -27.44
N PRO A 368 -10.07 -25.64 -26.95
CA PRO A 368 -10.35 -25.22 -25.59
C PRO A 368 -9.53 -26.06 -24.59
N ARG A 369 -8.96 -25.40 -23.57
CA ARG A 369 -8.32 -26.08 -22.44
C ARG A 369 -9.36 -26.87 -21.64
N ALA A 370 -8.93 -27.94 -20.98
CA ALA A 370 -9.77 -28.68 -20.05
C ALA A 370 -10.01 -27.87 -18.75
N GLU A 371 -10.86 -28.38 -17.85
CA GLU A 371 -11.22 -27.71 -16.60
C GLU A 371 -10.02 -27.48 -15.66
N ASP A 372 -9.00 -28.33 -15.75
CA ASP A 372 -7.71 -28.19 -15.05
C ASP A 372 -6.72 -27.23 -15.73
N GLY A 373 -7.14 -26.57 -16.82
CA GLY A 373 -6.31 -25.69 -17.63
C GLY A 373 -5.34 -26.42 -18.59
N SER A 374 -5.30 -27.76 -18.61
CA SER A 374 -4.43 -28.51 -19.52
C SER A 374 -4.85 -28.36 -20.98
N CYS A 375 -3.89 -28.48 -21.91
CA CYS A 375 -4.23 -28.60 -23.32
C CYS A 375 -4.57 -30.06 -23.66
N PRO A 376 -5.67 -30.35 -24.38
CA PRO A 376 -6.01 -31.71 -24.76
C PRO A 376 -4.87 -32.41 -25.54
N PRO A 377 -4.61 -33.71 -25.32
CA PRO A 377 -3.56 -34.44 -26.03
C PRO A 377 -3.67 -34.31 -27.55
N GLY A 378 -2.58 -33.86 -28.19
CA GLY A 378 -2.54 -33.64 -29.64
C GLY A 378 -3.18 -32.33 -30.13
N ALA A 379 -3.72 -31.49 -29.24
CA ALA A 379 -4.19 -30.15 -29.59
C ALA A 379 -3.11 -29.06 -29.45
N GLU A 380 -1.94 -29.38 -28.88
CA GLU A 380 -0.78 -28.49 -28.91
C GLU A 380 -0.11 -28.48 -30.28
N ARG A 381 0.26 -27.29 -30.75
CA ARG A 381 1.12 -27.11 -31.92
C ARG A 381 2.27 -26.15 -31.60
N PRO A 382 3.43 -26.29 -32.26
CA PRO A 382 4.44 -25.23 -32.27
C PRO A 382 3.86 -23.89 -32.74
N ALA A 383 4.40 -22.81 -32.20
CA ALA A 383 4.01 -21.44 -32.50
C ALA A 383 5.23 -20.51 -32.42
N SER A 384 5.14 -19.35 -33.07
CA SER A 384 6.24 -18.36 -32.98
C SER A 384 6.15 -17.53 -31.70
N PHE A 385 7.28 -17.02 -31.21
CA PHE A 385 7.30 -16.14 -30.03
C PHE A 385 6.29 -14.97 -30.08
N PRO A 386 6.18 -14.19 -31.19
CA PRO A 386 5.18 -13.12 -31.27
C PRO A 386 3.73 -13.62 -31.18
N GLU A 387 3.46 -14.83 -31.68
CA GLU A 387 2.13 -15.44 -31.71
C GLU A 387 1.70 -15.97 -30.33
N VAL A 388 2.62 -16.63 -29.61
CA VAL A 388 2.41 -17.05 -28.21
C VAL A 388 2.21 -15.82 -27.33
N LEU A 389 3.07 -14.81 -27.48
CA LEU A 389 3.03 -13.60 -26.67
C LEU A 389 1.75 -12.79 -26.88
N GLU A 390 1.33 -12.52 -28.12
CA GLU A 390 0.09 -11.78 -28.34
C GLU A 390 -1.14 -12.52 -27.78
N ARG A 391 -1.18 -13.85 -27.91
CA ARG A 391 -2.23 -14.66 -27.28
C ARG A 391 -2.19 -14.54 -25.76
N HIS A 392 -1.02 -14.70 -25.16
CA HIS A 392 -0.85 -14.62 -23.70
C HIS A 392 -1.27 -13.24 -23.16
N LEU A 393 -0.88 -12.15 -23.83
CA LEU A 393 -1.27 -10.79 -23.45
C LEU A 393 -2.78 -10.54 -23.51
N ARG A 394 -3.50 -11.17 -24.45
CA ARG A 394 -4.99 -11.15 -24.47
C ARG A 394 -5.58 -11.98 -23.33
N GLU A 395 -5.09 -13.21 -23.12
CA GLU A 395 -5.55 -14.11 -22.04
C GLU A 395 -5.32 -13.50 -20.63
N ARG A 396 -4.31 -12.64 -20.46
CA ARG A 396 -4.00 -11.91 -19.22
C ARG A 396 -4.57 -10.47 -19.18
N GLY A 397 -5.30 -10.03 -20.20
CA GLY A 397 -6.00 -8.73 -20.20
C GLY A 397 -5.14 -7.46 -20.41
N TYR A 398 -3.86 -7.61 -20.83
CA TYR A 398 -3.00 -6.50 -21.27
C TYR A 398 -3.44 -5.90 -22.60
N LEU A 399 -4.08 -6.72 -23.44
CA LEU A 399 -4.69 -6.32 -24.71
C LEU A 399 -6.19 -6.57 -24.61
N ASP A 400 -6.98 -5.64 -25.11
CA ASP A 400 -8.42 -5.85 -25.25
C ASP A 400 -8.68 -6.95 -26.31
N GLY A 401 -9.68 -7.79 -26.01
CA GLY A 401 -9.94 -9.10 -26.67
C GLY A 401 -10.18 -9.06 -28.16
#